data_AF-A0A6A6UDQ4-F1
#
_entry.id   AF-A0A6A6UDQ4-F1
#
_cell.length_a   1.000
_cell.length_b   1.000
_cell.length_c   1.000
_cell.angle_alpha   90.00
_cell.angle_beta   90.00
_cell.angle_gamma   90.00
#
_symmetry.space_group_name_H-M   'P 1'
#
loop_
_entity.id
_entity.type
_entity.pdbx_description
1 polymer ?
#
loop_
_entity_poly.entity_id
_entity_poly.type
_entity_poly.pdbx_seq_one_letter_code
_entity_poly.pdbx_strand_id
1 'polypeptide(L)'
;MAAIYCDILEVMFSPSDLLFPIGCFLCHQMSSSSSSVMARRASPAYQRRWALSTFMGARQNSPAYQRTSVLPPFSNKCQLLMTIEAHEALEEVHEKEIAILRHKLSTAQNEITAIRKHYWSEKVDIEKYNSEKISALKKTICDLEEAGEKQAETIRAQDNTIADLRRTNGSLEQALKLQQFDSSEGRKALQKELVDGKAAAGEQVKKLNGQLQMYRDALEKKKCGEAPSMSVQPLLTKISNLHSHIQKLEVIHAKALTDLGKQKAESGKEIANLKLDKEQLMLDNRLLRLQKFQQ
;
A
#
# COMPACT_ATOMS: atom_id res chain seq x y z
N MET A 1 -17.78 -18.40 11.98
CA MET A 1 -18.78 -18.18 10.93
C MET A 1 -18.13 -18.42 9.59
N ALA A 2 -18.70 -19.37 8.84
CA ALA A 2 -18.62 -19.59 7.39
C ALA A 2 -17.25 -19.51 6.68
N ALA A 3 -16.85 -20.67 6.14
CA ALA A 3 -15.98 -20.85 4.99
C ALA A 3 -16.50 -20.11 3.74
N ILE A 4 -15.64 -19.95 2.72
CA ILE A 4 -15.87 -20.42 1.33
C ILE A 4 -14.85 -19.79 0.34
N TYR A 5 -14.28 -20.64 -0.53
CA TYR A 5 -13.55 -20.42 -1.80
C TYR A 5 -12.16 -19.72 -1.81
N CYS A 6 -11.10 -20.54 -1.86
CA CYS A 6 -9.88 -20.26 -2.62
C CYS A 6 -9.42 -21.55 -3.32
N ASP A 7 -9.90 -21.73 -4.54
CA ASP A 7 -9.24 -22.54 -5.58
C ASP A 7 -8.92 -21.58 -6.73
N ILE A 8 -7.80 -21.85 -7.41
CA ILE A 8 -7.35 -21.38 -8.74
C ILE A 8 -5.95 -20.70 -8.72
N LEU A 9 -4.97 -21.49 -9.19
CA LEU A 9 -3.74 -21.14 -9.92
C LEU A 9 -2.50 -20.68 -9.13
N GLU A 10 -1.75 -21.66 -8.63
CA GLU A 10 -0.28 -21.64 -8.69
C GLU A 10 0.18 -22.10 -10.09
N VAL A 11 0.65 -21.17 -10.92
CA VAL A 11 1.72 -21.44 -11.88
C VAL A 11 2.69 -20.28 -11.79
N MET A 12 3.78 -20.52 -11.06
CA MET A 12 4.95 -19.65 -11.05
C MET A 12 5.63 -19.70 -12.41
N PHE A 13 5.85 -18.54 -13.02
CA PHE A 13 6.98 -18.31 -13.89
C PHE A 13 7.63 -16.98 -13.50
N SER A 14 8.84 -17.10 -12.93
CA SER A 14 9.75 -15.98 -12.70
C SER A 14 10.54 -15.71 -13.98
N PRO A 15 10.78 -14.45 -14.39
CA PRO A 15 11.44 -14.09 -15.63
C PRO A 15 12.93 -13.86 -15.42
N SER A 16 13.75 -14.89 -15.64
CA SER A 16 15.19 -14.73 -15.82
C SER A 16 15.63 -15.75 -16.86
N ASP A 17 16.02 -15.25 -18.03
CA ASP A 17 17.06 -15.79 -18.94
C ASP A 17 16.81 -15.29 -20.37
N LEU A 18 17.01 -13.98 -20.54
CA LEU A 18 17.36 -13.37 -21.82
C LEU A 18 18.81 -13.74 -22.13
N LEU A 19 19.04 -14.66 -23.07
CA LEU A 19 20.20 -14.67 -23.96
C LEU A 19 19.99 -15.68 -25.11
N PHE A 20 19.73 -15.13 -26.28
CA PHE A 20 19.94 -15.75 -27.59
C PHE A 20 21.40 -16.26 -27.72
N PRO A 21 21.71 -17.31 -28.54
CA PRO A 21 21.51 -17.21 -29.98
C PRO A 21 20.97 -18.45 -30.71
N ILE A 22 20.43 -18.12 -31.89
CA ILE A 22 19.95 -18.93 -33.00
C ILE A 22 20.98 -19.98 -33.44
N GLY A 23 20.54 -21.22 -33.60
CA GLY A 23 21.32 -22.26 -34.28
C GLY A 23 20.58 -23.58 -34.45
N CYS A 24 20.37 -23.96 -35.71
CA CYS A 24 20.12 -25.32 -36.20
C CYS A 24 18.75 -25.97 -35.92
N PHE A 25 17.82 -25.67 -36.84
CA PHE A 25 16.90 -26.67 -37.37
C PHE A 25 17.68 -27.79 -38.07
N LEU A 26 17.51 -29.05 -37.64
CA LEU A 26 17.18 -30.23 -38.46
C LEU A 26 17.51 -31.53 -37.72
N CYS A 27 16.62 -32.51 -37.91
CA CYS A 27 16.75 -33.94 -37.61
C CYS A 27 16.63 -34.34 -36.13
N HIS A 28 15.47 -34.83 -35.70
CA HIS A 28 15.26 -36.28 -35.52
C HIS A 28 13.84 -36.63 -35.02
N GLN A 29 13.42 -37.82 -35.45
CA GLN A 29 12.42 -38.69 -34.85
C GLN A 29 10.92 -38.36 -34.99
N MET A 30 10.37 -38.94 -36.05
CA MET A 30 9.15 -39.74 -35.93
C MET A 30 9.36 -40.88 -34.92
N SER A 31 8.49 -41.01 -33.92
CA SER A 31 7.90 -42.31 -33.56
C SER A 31 6.77 -42.13 -32.55
N SER A 32 5.73 -42.98 -32.70
CA SER A 32 4.63 -43.29 -31.76
C SER A 32 3.66 -42.14 -31.44
N SER A 33 2.34 -42.30 -31.41
CA SER A 33 1.47 -43.48 -31.45
C SER A 33 0.03 -42.96 -31.64
N SER A 34 -0.70 -43.48 -32.63
CA SER A 34 -2.13 -43.20 -32.80
C SER A 34 -2.95 -44.40 -32.33
N SER A 35 -3.77 -44.20 -31.30
CA SER A 35 -4.81 -45.14 -30.91
C SER A 35 -6.10 -44.85 -31.67
N SER A 36 -6.66 -45.94 -32.16
CA SER A 36 -7.96 -46.19 -32.80
C SER A 36 -9.16 -45.38 -32.30
N VAL A 37 -10.10 -45.06 -33.22
CA VAL A 37 -11.52 -45.51 -33.19
C VAL A 37 -12.10 -45.46 -34.62
N MET A 38 -12.88 -46.49 -34.95
CA MET A 38 -13.36 -46.90 -36.27
C MET A 38 -14.39 -45.97 -36.94
N ALA A 39 -14.31 -45.84 -38.27
CA ALA A 39 -15.50 -45.70 -39.15
C ALA A 39 -15.21 -46.22 -40.57
N ARG A 40 -15.84 -47.36 -40.85
CA ARG A 40 -15.98 -48.16 -42.08
C ARG A 40 -15.92 -47.38 -43.42
N ARG A 41 -15.14 -47.89 -44.37
CA ARG A 41 -15.63 -48.23 -45.73
C ARG A 41 -14.67 -49.24 -46.39
N ALA A 42 -15.25 -50.37 -46.79
CA ALA A 42 -14.59 -51.51 -47.40
C ALA A 42 -14.18 -51.21 -48.86
N SER A 43 -12.98 -51.67 -49.23
CA SER A 43 -12.49 -51.70 -50.61
C SER A 43 -13.35 -52.64 -51.47
N PRO A 44 -13.66 -52.32 -52.74
CA PRO A 44 -14.25 -53.30 -53.64
C PRO A 44 -13.20 -54.34 -54.02
N ALA A 45 -13.39 -55.58 -53.55
CA ALA A 45 -12.74 -56.75 -54.08
C ALA A 45 -13.18 -56.97 -55.53
N TYR A 46 -12.21 -57.19 -56.41
CA TYR A 46 -12.39 -57.61 -57.80
C TYR A 46 -13.23 -58.90 -57.82
N GLN A 47 -14.50 -58.81 -58.21
CA GLN A 47 -15.37 -59.95 -58.48
C GLN A 47 -15.76 -59.94 -59.96
N ARG A 48 -15.25 -60.91 -60.72
CA ARG A 48 -16.06 -61.62 -61.74
C ARG A 48 -15.80 -63.12 -61.66
N ARG A 49 -16.68 -63.79 -60.91
CA ARG A 49 -17.31 -65.10 -61.19
C ARG A 49 -17.60 -65.20 -62.70
N TRP A 50 -17.29 -66.29 -63.43
CA TRP A 50 -18.01 -67.58 -63.59
C TRP A 50 -16.95 -68.71 -63.79
N ALA A 51 -16.78 -69.73 -62.94
CA ALA A 51 -17.61 -70.90 -62.61
C ALA A 51 -17.62 -72.05 -63.68
N LEU A 52 -17.09 -73.22 -63.26
CA LEU A 52 -17.26 -74.61 -63.77
C LEU A 52 -16.58 -74.98 -65.11
N SER A 53 -16.05 -76.19 -65.35
CA SER A 53 -15.89 -77.43 -64.57
C SER A 53 -14.92 -78.40 -65.28
N THR A 54 -14.21 -79.17 -64.48
CA THR A 54 -13.54 -80.46 -64.69
C THR A 54 -14.20 -81.40 -65.73
N PHE A 55 -13.43 -82.06 -66.62
CA PHE A 55 -13.24 -83.54 -66.68
C PHE A 55 -12.53 -84.02 -67.98
N MET A 56 -11.43 -84.78 -67.78
CA MET A 56 -10.93 -85.99 -68.46
C MET A 56 -11.36 -86.32 -69.90
N GLY A 57 -10.34 -86.67 -70.72
CA GLY A 57 -10.34 -87.98 -71.38
C GLY A 57 -10.57 -88.04 -72.90
N ALA A 58 -9.61 -88.69 -73.56
CA ALA A 58 -9.75 -89.59 -74.71
C ALA A 58 -10.00 -89.02 -76.12
N ARG A 59 -9.13 -89.52 -77.01
CA ARG A 59 -9.11 -89.43 -78.48
C ARG A 59 -10.43 -89.86 -79.13
N GLN A 60 -10.74 -89.32 -80.31
CA GLN A 60 -10.98 -90.12 -81.52
C GLN A 60 -11.03 -89.26 -82.80
N ASN A 61 -10.66 -89.93 -83.90
CA ASN A 61 -10.44 -89.41 -85.25
C ASN A 61 -11.76 -89.31 -86.07
N SER A 62 -11.90 -88.19 -86.79
CA SER A 62 -12.37 -88.08 -88.20
C SER A 62 -13.92 -88.06 -88.50
N PRO A 63 -14.36 -87.60 -89.70
CA PRO A 63 -15.16 -86.37 -89.84
C PRO A 63 -16.44 -86.54 -90.70
N ALA A 64 -17.40 -85.60 -90.67
CA ALA A 64 -18.29 -85.26 -91.82
C ALA A 64 -19.42 -84.29 -91.43
N TYR A 65 -19.49 -83.20 -92.21
CA TYR A 65 -20.66 -82.37 -92.53
C TYR A 65 -21.39 -81.56 -91.43
N GLN A 66 -20.97 -80.29 -91.37
CA GLN A 66 -21.83 -79.09 -91.47
C GLN A 66 -23.07 -79.01 -90.56
N ARG A 67 -22.89 -78.32 -89.43
CA ARG A 67 -23.75 -77.18 -89.11
C ARG A 67 -22.90 -75.93 -88.95
N THR A 68 -22.99 -75.07 -89.95
CA THR A 68 -22.67 -73.65 -89.85
C THR A 68 -23.38 -73.04 -88.65
N SER A 69 -22.64 -72.75 -87.59
CA SER A 69 -22.85 -71.54 -86.79
C SER A 69 -21.50 -70.82 -86.74
N VAL A 70 -21.14 -70.29 -87.90
CA VAL A 70 -20.08 -69.29 -88.01
C VAL A 70 -20.64 -68.06 -87.29
N LEU A 71 -20.30 -67.89 -86.02
CA LEU A 71 -20.17 -66.52 -85.51
C LEU A 71 -19.09 -65.89 -86.38
N PRO A 72 -19.39 -64.79 -87.11
CA PRO A 72 -18.40 -64.18 -87.96
C PRO A 72 -17.20 -63.75 -87.08
N PRO A 73 -15.96 -63.86 -87.57
CA PRO A 73 -14.86 -63.14 -86.94
C PRO A 73 -15.21 -61.66 -87.12
N PHE A 74 -15.76 -61.00 -86.10
CA PHE A 74 -15.80 -59.55 -86.10
C PHE A 74 -14.36 -59.11 -86.31
N SER A 75 -14.09 -58.51 -87.47
CA SER A 75 -12.77 -58.09 -87.88
C SER A 75 -12.07 -57.38 -86.72
N ASN A 76 -10.80 -57.71 -86.45
CA ASN A 76 -9.98 -57.06 -85.42
C ASN A 76 -10.08 -55.51 -85.50
N LYS A 77 -10.37 -54.97 -86.69
CA LYS A 77 -10.64 -53.55 -86.94
C LYS A 77 -11.89 -53.01 -86.22
N CYS A 78 -12.99 -53.76 -86.18
CA CYS A 78 -14.22 -53.29 -85.51
C CYS A 78 -14.08 -53.27 -83.99
N GLN A 79 -13.35 -54.23 -83.40
CA GLN A 79 -13.05 -54.20 -81.97
C GLN A 79 -12.12 -53.04 -81.59
N LEU A 80 -11.11 -52.76 -82.42
CA LEU A 80 -10.22 -51.61 -82.24
C LEU A 80 -10.98 -50.27 -82.31
N LEU A 81 -11.92 -50.12 -83.25
CA LEU A 81 -12.73 -48.90 -83.35
C LEU A 81 -13.59 -48.68 -82.10
N MET A 82 -14.29 -49.70 -81.62
CA MET A 82 -15.07 -49.61 -80.37
C MET A 82 -14.21 -49.25 -79.16
N THR A 83 -12.97 -49.75 -79.10
CA THR A 83 -12.04 -49.37 -78.02
C THR A 83 -11.57 -47.94 -78.15
N ILE A 84 -11.31 -47.44 -79.35
CA ILE A 84 -10.90 -46.05 -79.59
C ILE A 84 -12.02 -45.10 -79.16
N GLU A 85 -13.25 -45.33 -79.62
CA GLU A 85 -14.42 -44.53 -79.23
C GLU A 85 -14.63 -44.52 -77.69
N ALA A 86 -14.39 -45.65 -77.03
CA ALA A 86 -14.46 -45.73 -75.57
C ALA A 86 -13.33 -44.97 -74.85
N HIS A 87 -12.12 -44.91 -75.43
CA HIS A 87 -11.00 -44.13 -74.88
C HIS A 87 -11.21 -42.64 -75.07
N GLU A 88 -11.68 -42.21 -76.25
CA GLU A 88 -12.01 -40.80 -76.54
C GLU A 88 -13.10 -40.28 -75.59
N ALA A 89 -14.14 -41.08 -75.31
CA ALA A 89 -15.16 -40.71 -74.32
C ALA A 89 -14.61 -40.61 -72.89
N LEU A 90 -13.62 -41.45 -72.53
CA LEU A 90 -12.97 -41.39 -71.22
C LEU A 90 -12.07 -40.16 -71.09
N GLU A 91 -11.35 -39.80 -72.15
CA GLU A 91 -10.53 -38.58 -72.21
C GLU A 91 -11.39 -37.34 -71.99
N GLU A 92 -12.57 -37.26 -72.62
CA GLU A 92 -13.51 -36.15 -72.42
C GLU A 92 -14.00 -36.04 -70.96
N VAL A 93 -14.23 -37.18 -70.29
CA VAL A 93 -14.60 -37.20 -68.86
C VAL A 93 -13.45 -36.72 -67.98
N HIS A 94 -12.23 -37.20 -68.23
CA HIS A 94 -11.05 -36.76 -67.49
C HIS A 94 -10.77 -35.27 -67.67
N GLU A 95 -10.93 -34.73 -68.89
CA GLU A 95 -10.76 -33.30 -69.14
C GLU A 95 -11.77 -32.46 -68.36
N LYS A 96 -13.05 -32.89 -68.29
CA LYS A 96 -14.07 -32.24 -67.47
C LYS A 96 -13.75 -32.29 -65.98
N GLU A 97 -13.30 -33.43 -65.47
CA GLU A 97 -12.89 -33.57 -64.07
C GLU A 97 -11.68 -32.69 -63.74
N ILE A 98 -10.67 -32.65 -64.61
CA ILE A 98 -9.50 -31.78 -64.46
C ILE A 98 -9.94 -30.31 -64.45
N ALA A 99 -10.86 -29.89 -65.32
CA ALA A 99 -11.37 -28.53 -65.34
C ALA A 99 -12.08 -28.16 -64.03
N ILE A 100 -12.93 -29.06 -63.49
CA ILE A 100 -13.60 -28.87 -62.20
C ILE A 100 -12.59 -28.76 -61.06
N LEU A 101 -11.58 -29.63 -61.02
CA LEU A 101 -10.55 -29.60 -59.98
C LEU A 101 -9.69 -28.33 -60.06
N ARG A 102 -9.36 -27.86 -61.26
CA ARG A 102 -8.65 -26.58 -61.46
C ARG A 102 -9.47 -25.40 -60.95
N HIS A 103 -10.78 -25.37 -61.25
CA HIS A 103 -11.66 -24.33 -60.73
C HIS A 103 -11.70 -24.36 -59.20
N LYS A 104 -11.93 -25.52 -58.58
CA LYS A 104 -11.94 -25.69 -57.11
C LYS A 104 -10.63 -25.25 -56.48
N LEU A 105 -9.50 -25.60 -57.08
CA LEU A 105 -8.18 -25.20 -56.60
C LEU A 105 -8.01 -23.67 -56.64
N SER A 106 -8.44 -23.03 -57.73
CA SER A 106 -8.41 -21.56 -57.86
C SER A 106 -9.33 -20.88 -56.82
N THR A 107 -10.55 -21.40 -56.61
CA THR A 107 -11.45 -20.88 -55.58
C THR A 107 -10.84 -20.99 -54.18
N ALA A 108 -10.30 -22.16 -53.81
CA ALA A 108 -9.66 -22.37 -52.52
C ALA A 108 -8.43 -21.47 -52.32
N GLN A 109 -7.63 -21.24 -53.37
CA GLN A 109 -6.50 -20.31 -53.32
C GLN A 109 -6.95 -18.87 -53.06
N ASN A 110 -8.04 -18.45 -53.70
CA ASN A 110 -8.63 -17.12 -53.47
C ASN A 110 -9.17 -16.97 -52.04
N GLU A 111 -9.81 -18.00 -51.48
CA GLU A 111 -10.27 -18.01 -50.10
C GLU A 111 -9.10 -17.94 -49.10
N ILE A 112 -8.05 -18.74 -49.31
CA ILE A 112 -6.85 -18.73 -48.45
C ILE A 112 -6.17 -17.36 -48.47
N THR A 113 -6.07 -16.72 -49.64
CA THR A 113 -5.47 -15.38 -49.76
C THR A 113 -6.33 -14.32 -49.06
N ALA A 114 -7.66 -14.40 -49.15
CA ALA A 114 -8.57 -13.52 -48.44
C ALA A 114 -8.46 -13.69 -46.92
N ILE A 115 -8.49 -14.93 -46.41
CA ILE A 115 -8.33 -15.23 -44.98
C ILE A 115 -6.99 -14.72 -44.48
N ARG A 116 -5.91 -14.99 -45.22
CA ARG A 116 -4.57 -14.51 -44.87
C ARG A 116 -4.55 -12.99 -44.75
N LYS A 117 -5.14 -12.26 -45.71
CA LYS A 117 -5.22 -10.81 -45.68
C LYS A 117 -5.98 -10.30 -44.45
N HIS A 118 -7.12 -10.90 -44.14
CA HIS A 118 -7.91 -10.56 -42.95
C HIS A 118 -7.11 -10.77 -41.67
N TYR A 119 -6.52 -11.97 -41.50
CA TYR A 119 -5.70 -12.32 -40.34
C TYR A 119 -4.54 -11.34 -40.13
N TRP A 120 -3.82 -10.99 -41.20
CA TRP A 120 -2.72 -10.02 -41.10
C TRP A 120 -3.20 -8.63 -40.70
N SER A 121 -4.34 -8.18 -41.22
CA SER A 121 -4.93 -6.88 -40.82
C SER A 121 -5.28 -6.88 -39.33
N GLU A 122 -6.02 -7.88 -38.87
CA GLU A 122 -6.45 -8.01 -37.48
C GLU A 122 -5.26 -8.11 -36.53
N LYS A 123 -4.22 -8.86 -36.91
CA LYS A 123 -2.98 -8.96 -36.13
C LYS A 123 -2.32 -7.59 -35.94
N VAL A 124 -2.22 -6.79 -37.00
CA VAL A 124 -1.63 -5.44 -36.94
C VAL A 124 -2.46 -4.51 -36.04
N ASP A 125 -3.78 -4.57 -36.13
CA ASP A 125 -4.67 -3.77 -35.29
C ASP A 125 -4.53 -4.13 -33.80
N ILE A 126 -4.45 -5.44 -33.48
CA ILE A 126 -4.22 -5.93 -32.11
C ILE A 126 -2.85 -5.50 -31.61
N GLU A 127 -1.80 -5.66 -32.41
CA GLU A 127 -0.43 -5.23 -32.03
C GLU A 127 -0.37 -3.74 -31.76
N LYS A 128 -1.03 -2.92 -32.59
CA LYS A 128 -1.12 -1.48 -32.39
C LYS A 128 -1.83 -1.14 -31.09
N TYR A 129 -3.04 -1.68 -30.87
CA TYR A 129 -3.80 -1.45 -29.63
C TYR A 129 -3.01 -1.86 -28.38
N ASN A 130 -2.36 -3.02 -28.41
CA ASN A 130 -1.54 -3.49 -27.29
C ASN A 130 -0.33 -2.59 -27.06
N SER A 131 0.35 -2.13 -28.12
CA SER A 131 1.49 -1.24 -28.00
C SER A 131 1.11 0.12 -27.36
N GLU A 132 -0.05 0.67 -27.74
CA GLU A 132 -0.58 1.91 -27.17
C GLU A 132 -0.97 1.73 -25.70
N LYS A 133 -1.67 0.63 -25.37
CA LYS A 133 -2.01 0.29 -23.99
C LYS A 133 -0.79 0.07 -23.11
N ILE A 134 0.22 -0.65 -23.59
CA ILE A 134 1.46 -0.88 -22.87
C ILE A 134 2.21 0.44 -22.65
N SER A 135 2.24 1.32 -23.66
CA SER A 135 2.85 2.65 -23.52
C SER A 135 2.14 3.50 -22.47
N ALA A 136 0.80 3.52 -22.48
CA ALA A 136 0.01 4.23 -21.48
C ALA A 136 0.23 3.68 -20.06
N LEU A 137 0.22 2.35 -19.90
CA LEU A 137 0.46 1.70 -18.61
C LEU A 137 1.88 2.00 -18.08
N LYS A 138 2.90 1.95 -18.94
CA LYS A 138 4.27 2.33 -18.57
C LYS A 138 4.33 3.76 -18.05
N LYS A 139 3.66 4.70 -18.72
CA LYS A 139 3.59 6.09 -18.28
C LYS A 139 2.94 6.20 -16.89
N THR A 140 1.81 5.52 -16.68
CA THR A 140 1.13 5.56 -15.37
C THR A 140 1.97 4.94 -14.25
N ILE A 141 2.77 3.91 -14.55
CA ILE A 141 3.69 3.31 -13.57
C ILE A 141 4.76 4.32 -13.19
N CYS A 142 5.41 4.98 -14.17
CA CYS A 142 6.41 6.02 -13.88
C CYS A 142 5.83 7.17 -13.04
N ASP A 143 4.63 7.67 -13.39
CA ASP A 143 3.97 8.74 -12.63
C ASP A 143 3.69 8.33 -11.17
N LEU A 144 3.30 7.06 -10.94
CA LEU A 144 3.06 6.50 -9.61
C LEU A 144 4.36 6.28 -8.82
N GLU A 145 5.43 5.85 -9.48
CA GLU A 145 6.76 5.69 -8.87
C GLU A 145 7.28 7.05 -8.39
N GLU A 146 7.22 8.10 -9.22
CA GLU A 146 7.60 9.46 -8.84
C GLU A 146 6.74 10.00 -7.67
N ALA A 147 5.44 9.72 -7.67
CA ALA A 147 4.55 10.10 -6.57
C ALA A 147 4.92 9.36 -5.27
N GLY A 148 5.27 8.07 -5.38
CA GLY A 148 5.73 7.25 -4.26
C GLY A 148 7.03 7.78 -3.64
N GLU A 149 8.00 8.20 -4.47
CA GLU A 149 9.25 8.80 -3.99
C GLU A 149 9.02 10.11 -3.23
N LYS A 150 8.17 11.00 -3.75
CA LYS A 150 7.78 12.26 -3.07
C LYS A 150 7.10 12.00 -1.72
N GLN A 151 6.26 10.97 -1.64
CA GLN A 151 5.65 10.56 -0.38
C GLN A 151 6.71 10.03 0.60
N ALA A 152 7.65 9.21 0.13
CA ALA A 152 8.74 8.68 0.97
C ALA A 152 9.65 9.80 1.51
N GLU A 153 9.93 10.84 0.72
CA GLU A 153 10.63 12.05 1.19
C GLU A 153 9.85 12.79 2.28
N THR A 154 8.54 12.95 2.09
CA THR A 154 7.66 13.61 3.06
C THR A 154 7.62 12.84 4.39
N ILE A 155 7.56 11.51 4.34
CA ILE A 155 7.60 10.65 5.54
C ILE A 155 8.94 10.83 6.27
N ARG A 156 10.08 10.79 5.56
CA ARG A 156 11.41 11.02 6.15
C ARG A 156 11.50 12.39 6.84
N ALA A 157 10.96 13.44 6.22
CA ALA A 157 10.92 14.78 6.83
C ALA A 157 10.06 14.82 8.11
N GLN A 158 8.92 14.12 8.11
CA GLN A 158 8.06 14.00 9.30
C GLN A 158 8.73 13.21 10.42
N ASP A 159 9.41 12.11 10.11
CA ASP A 159 10.14 11.31 11.11
C ASP A 159 11.26 12.12 11.79
N ASN A 160 12.00 12.93 11.02
CA ASN A 160 12.99 13.84 11.57
C ASN A 160 12.35 14.85 12.53
N THR A 161 11.22 15.44 12.13
CA THR A 161 10.46 16.39 12.97
C THR A 161 9.98 15.72 14.26
N ILE A 162 9.48 14.49 14.19
CA ILE A 162 9.05 13.72 15.37
C ILE A 162 10.24 13.43 16.28
N ALA A 163 11.40 13.08 15.72
CA ALA A 163 12.62 12.85 16.50
C ALA A 163 13.07 14.12 17.24
N ASP A 164 13.00 15.28 16.58
CA ASP A 164 13.30 16.58 17.19
C ASP A 164 12.33 16.90 18.32
N LEU A 165 11.02 16.73 18.09
CA LEU A 165 9.98 16.94 19.12
C LEU A 165 10.17 16.03 20.33
N ARG A 166 10.55 14.76 20.11
CA ARG A 166 10.84 13.83 21.21
C ARG A 166 12.04 14.29 22.03
N ARG A 167 13.10 14.79 21.39
CA ARG A 167 14.28 15.34 22.08
C ARG A 167 13.91 16.57 22.91
N THR A 168 13.18 17.53 22.34
CA THR A 168 12.75 18.73 23.07
C THR A 168 11.84 18.39 24.24
N ASN A 169 10.90 17.45 24.06
CA ASN A 169 10.01 17.03 25.14
C ASN A 169 10.78 16.37 26.28
N GLY A 170 11.78 15.53 25.97
CA GLY A 170 12.67 14.95 26.98
C GLY A 170 13.45 16.01 27.78
N SER A 171 13.97 17.05 27.13
CA SER A 171 14.62 18.17 27.81
C SER A 171 13.66 18.97 28.70
N LEU A 172 12.44 19.23 28.23
CA LEU A 172 11.41 19.93 29.01
C LEU A 172 10.99 19.13 30.25
N GLU A 173 10.82 17.82 30.11
CA GLU A 173 10.51 16.93 31.25
C GLU A 173 11.61 16.94 32.31
N GLN A 174 12.88 16.97 31.90
CA GLN A 174 14.01 17.10 32.83
C GLN A 174 14.02 18.47 33.54
N ALA A 175 13.83 19.55 32.79
CA ALA A 175 13.75 20.90 33.35
C ALA A 175 12.60 21.04 34.36
N LEU A 176 11.45 20.45 34.06
CA LEU A 176 10.28 20.48 34.94
C LEU A 176 10.53 19.70 36.24
N LYS A 177 11.25 18.56 36.18
CA LYS A 177 11.68 17.82 37.38
C LYS A 177 12.62 18.65 38.26
N LEU A 178 13.58 19.35 37.67
CA LEU A 178 14.50 20.23 38.40
C LEU A 178 13.74 21.38 39.07
N GLN A 179 12.84 22.05 38.34
CA GLN A 179 12.03 23.14 38.89
C GLN A 179 11.15 22.70 40.06
N GLN A 180 10.57 21.50 40.00
CA GLN A 180 9.79 20.94 41.10
C GLN A 180 10.65 20.65 42.34
N PHE A 181 11.87 20.15 42.14
CA PHE A 181 12.82 19.91 43.21
C PHE A 181 13.22 21.22 43.90
N ASP A 182 13.65 22.23 43.13
CA ASP A 182 14.04 23.55 43.65
C ASP A 182 12.90 24.23 44.41
N SER A 183 11.67 24.16 43.87
CA SER A 183 10.47 24.68 44.54
C SER A 183 10.14 23.95 45.84
N SER A 184 10.53 22.67 45.97
CA SER A 184 10.35 21.91 47.21
C SER A 184 11.38 22.30 48.28
N GLU A 185 12.63 22.57 47.88
CA GLU A 185 13.67 23.03 48.79
C GLU A 185 13.42 24.46 49.26
N GLY A 186 13.04 25.36 48.36
CA GLY A 186 12.65 26.73 48.71
C GLY A 186 11.49 26.76 49.72
N ARG A 187 10.50 25.87 49.57
CA ARG A 187 9.40 25.71 50.54
C ARG A 187 9.90 25.26 51.91
N LYS A 188 10.83 24.30 51.98
CA LYS A 188 11.41 23.83 53.24
C LYS A 188 12.22 24.94 53.94
N ALA A 189 12.99 25.72 53.19
CA ALA A 189 13.78 26.82 53.73
C ALA A 189 12.87 27.91 54.35
N LEU A 190 11.84 28.35 53.63
CA LEU A 190 10.87 29.33 54.13
C LEU A 190 10.11 28.83 55.37
N GLN A 191 9.74 27.54 55.40
CA GLN A 191 9.11 26.93 56.57
C GLN A 191 10.00 27.04 57.81
N LYS A 192 11.30 26.77 57.65
CA LYS A 192 12.29 26.85 58.73
C LYS A 192 12.45 28.27 59.26
N GLU A 193 12.65 29.25 58.36
CA GLU A 193 12.75 30.67 58.75
C GLU A 193 11.51 31.16 59.49
N LEU A 194 10.32 30.70 59.12
CA LEU A 194 9.07 31.10 59.75
C LEU A 194 8.93 30.50 61.16
N VAL A 195 9.38 29.25 61.37
CA VAL A 195 9.43 28.62 62.70
C VAL A 195 10.44 29.33 63.60
N ASP A 196 11.65 29.57 63.08
CA ASP A 196 12.73 30.23 63.83
C ASP A 196 12.35 31.68 64.19
N GLY A 197 11.76 32.42 63.25
CA GLY A 197 11.26 33.78 63.47
C GLY A 197 10.13 33.83 64.51
N LYS A 198 9.20 32.86 64.49
CA LYS A 198 8.15 32.74 65.52
C LYS A 198 8.74 32.45 66.90
N ALA A 199 9.75 31.58 66.99
CA ALA A 199 10.42 31.27 68.24
C ALA A 199 11.09 32.53 68.82
N ALA A 200 11.87 33.26 68.01
CA ALA A 200 12.53 34.50 68.41
C ALA A 200 11.54 35.59 68.84
N ALA A 201 10.44 35.77 68.09
CA ALA A 201 9.38 36.70 68.44
C ALA A 201 8.69 36.32 69.77
N GLY A 202 8.40 35.03 69.97
CA GLY A 202 7.85 34.51 71.22
C GLY A 202 8.76 34.76 72.42
N GLU A 203 10.07 34.64 72.24
CA GLU A 203 11.07 34.91 73.26
C GLU A 203 11.16 36.41 73.61
N GLN A 204 11.10 37.29 72.61
CA GLN A 204 10.99 38.73 72.83
C GLN A 204 9.72 39.10 73.60
N VAL A 205 8.57 38.52 73.23
CA VAL A 205 7.30 38.76 73.95
C VAL A 205 7.39 38.32 75.40
N LYS A 206 7.97 37.14 75.68
CA LYS A 206 8.21 36.68 77.06
C LYS A 206 9.05 37.68 77.85
N LYS A 207 10.14 38.18 77.24
CA LYS A 207 11.03 39.17 77.87
C LYS A 207 10.30 40.48 78.17
N LEU A 208 9.52 40.99 77.21
CA LEU A 208 8.72 42.21 77.41
C LEU A 208 7.63 42.02 78.47
N ASN A 209 6.95 40.87 78.50
CA ASN A 209 5.96 40.55 79.53
C ASN A 209 6.59 40.49 80.93
N GLY A 210 7.76 39.88 81.07
CA GLY A 210 8.50 39.88 82.34
C GLY A 210 8.87 41.28 82.80
N GLN A 211 9.33 42.14 81.89
CA GLN A 211 9.60 43.55 82.19
C GLN A 211 8.34 44.30 82.62
N LEU A 212 7.23 44.12 81.91
CA LEU A 212 5.93 44.72 82.26
C LEU A 212 5.44 44.26 83.64
N GLN A 213 5.61 42.98 83.98
CA GLN A 213 5.24 42.47 85.30
C GLN A 213 6.08 43.11 86.39
N MET A 214 7.41 43.22 86.21
CA MET A 214 8.25 43.93 87.19
C MET A 214 7.84 45.40 87.37
N TYR A 215 7.48 46.10 86.29
CA TYR A 215 6.98 47.48 86.39
C TYR A 215 5.64 47.53 87.14
N ARG A 216 4.76 46.55 86.91
CA ARG A 216 3.46 46.45 87.58
C ARG A 216 3.64 46.21 89.09
N ASP A 217 4.50 45.27 89.46
CA ASP A 217 4.83 44.97 90.87
C ASP A 217 5.50 46.16 91.57
N ALA A 218 6.37 46.90 90.87
CA ALA A 218 6.99 48.11 91.39
C ALA A 218 5.98 49.25 91.60
N LEU A 219 4.98 49.37 90.72
CA LEU A 219 3.88 50.32 90.87
C LEU A 219 2.92 49.91 91.99
N GLU A 220 2.64 48.61 92.17
CA GLU A 220 1.84 48.10 93.29
C GLU A 220 2.56 48.28 94.63
N LYS A 221 3.87 48.07 94.70
CA LYS A 221 4.67 48.40 95.90
C LYS A 221 4.66 49.90 96.22
N LYS A 222 4.61 50.77 95.20
CA LYS A 222 4.44 52.23 95.37
C LYS A 222 3.04 52.65 95.83
N LYS A 223 2.01 51.79 95.74
CA LYS A 223 0.69 52.07 96.35
C LYS A 223 0.69 51.93 97.87
N CYS A 224 1.73 51.33 98.48
CA CYS A 224 1.85 51.13 99.93
C CYS A 224 2.80 52.10 100.67
N GLY A 225 3.24 53.20 100.04
CA GLY A 225 4.06 54.19 100.72
C GLY A 225 4.68 55.19 99.75
N GLU A 226 4.53 56.47 100.10
CA GLU A 226 5.10 57.70 99.55
C GLU A 226 5.81 57.66 98.18
N ALA A 227 5.29 58.49 97.28
CA ALA A 227 5.84 58.71 95.95
C ALA A 227 7.31 59.18 95.99
N PRO A 228 8.23 58.52 95.26
CA PRO A 228 9.36 59.21 94.68
C PRO A 228 8.95 59.72 93.30
N SER A 229 9.22 61.00 93.07
CA SER A 229 9.23 61.71 91.80
C SER A 229 10.15 61.01 90.78
N MET A 230 9.70 59.89 90.24
CA MET A 230 10.37 59.19 89.15
C MET A 230 9.71 59.66 87.86
N SER A 231 10.45 60.50 87.13
CA SER A 231 10.07 61.04 85.83
C SER A 231 9.48 59.95 84.93
N VAL A 232 8.25 60.19 84.45
CA VAL A 232 7.52 59.33 83.50
C VAL A 232 8.09 59.47 82.07
N GLN A 233 8.98 60.45 81.84
CA GLN A 233 9.55 60.72 80.52
C GLN A 233 10.25 59.53 79.84
N PRO A 234 11.03 58.66 80.53
CA PRO A 234 11.69 57.52 79.89
C PRO A 234 10.69 56.48 79.33
N LEU A 235 9.52 56.35 79.96
CA LEU A 235 8.45 55.47 79.49
C LEU A 235 7.73 56.09 78.29
N LEU A 236 7.45 57.39 78.34
CA LEU A 236 6.86 58.13 77.22
C LEU A 236 7.78 58.11 75.98
N THR A 237 9.11 58.23 76.15
CA THR A 237 10.06 58.09 75.04
C THR A 237 10.08 56.67 74.45
N LYS A 238 10.02 55.63 75.30
CA LYS A 238 9.90 54.24 74.82
C LYS A 238 8.61 53.99 74.05
N ILE A 239 7.48 54.50 74.53
CA ILE A 239 6.18 54.40 73.85
C ILE A 239 6.24 55.13 72.50
N SER A 240 6.81 56.34 72.46
CA SER A 240 7.01 57.08 71.21
C SER A 240 7.89 56.34 70.21
N ASN A 241 8.96 55.69 70.68
CA ASN A 241 9.86 54.90 69.82
C ASN A 241 9.18 53.65 69.28
N LEU A 242 8.38 52.95 70.10
CA LEU A 242 7.59 51.80 69.66
C LEU A 242 6.52 52.21 68.64
N HIS A 243 5.85 53.34 68.87
CA HIS A 243 4.88 53.89 67.93
C HIS A 243 5.51 54.21 66.57
N SER A 244 6.71 54.79 66.56
CA SER A 244 7.48 55.02 65.33
C SER A 244 7.87 53.70 64.62
N HIS A 245 8.21 52.64 65.37
CA HIS A 245 8.49 51.33 64.80
C HIS A 245 7.25 50.69 64.17
N ILE A 246 6.09 50.80 64.82
CA ILE A 246 4.82 50.30 64.31
C ILE A 246 4.46 51.00 62.99
N GLN A 247 4.58 52.33 62.94
CA GLN A 247 4.34 53.09 61.70
C GLN A 247 5.28 52.65 60.56
N LYS A 248 6.55 52.38 60.84
CA LYS A 248 7.49 51.86 59.82
C LYS A 248 7.06 50.47 59.32
N LEU A 249 6.60 49.60 60.22
CA LEU A 249 6.11 48.27 59.85
C LEU A 249 4.81 48.35 59.03
N GLU A 250 3.91 49.27 59.33
CA GLU A 250 2.70 49.51 58.54
C GLU A 250 3.02 49.96 57.12
N VAL A 251 4.00 50.86 56.95
CA VAL A 251 4.47 51.30 55.63
C VAL A 251 5.11 50.15 54.85
N ILE A 252 5.94 49.32 55.50
CA ILE A 252 6.56 48.14 54.87
C ILE A 252 5.47 47.13 54.44
N HIS A 253 4.48 46.88 55.30
CA HIS A 253 3.38 45.97 55.01
C HIS A 253 2.50 46.48 53.85
N ALA A 254 2.19 47.78 53.83
CA ALA A 254 1.46 48.40 52.71
C ALA A 254 2.22 48.26 51.39
N LYS A 255 3.54 48.46 51.41
CA LYS A 255 4.39 48.28 50.23
C LYS A 255 4.41 46.82 49.75
N ALA A 256 4.56 45.86 50.67
CA ALA A 256 4.51 44.44 50.35
C ALA A 256 3.16 44.02 49.71
N LEU A 257 2.04 44.56 50.20
CA LEU A 257 0.72 44.33 49.59
C LEU A 257 0.62 44.90 48.17
N THR A 258 1.17 46.09 47.93
CA THR A 258 1.19 46.66 46.57
C THR A 258 2.07 45.86 45.60
N ASP A 259 3.21 45.36 46.05
CA ASP A 259 4.12 44.56 45.23
C ASP A 259 3.52 43.17 44.93
N LEU A 260 2.88 42.52 45.91
CA LEU A 260 2.08 41.31 45.69
C LEU A 260 0.94 41.53 44.69
N GLY A 261 0.25 42.67 44.77
CA GLY A 261 -0.79 43.05 43.83
C GLY A 261 -0.28 43.18 42.39
N LYS A 262 0.90 43.80 42.21
CA LYS A 262 1.56 43.90 40.90
C LYS A 262 1.98 42.54 40.37
N GLN A 263 2.62 41.71 41.19
CA GLN A 263 3.06 40.36 40.81
C GLN A 263 1.87 39.46 40.42
N LYS A 264 0.74 39.59 41.12
CA LYS A 264 -0.51 38.89 40.77
C LYS A 264 -1.09 39.38 39.43
N ALA A 265 -0.99 40.66 39.13
CA ALA A 265 -1.43 41.21 37.85
C ALA A 265 -0.52 40.77 36.70
N GLU A 266 0.80 40.73 36.90
CA GLU A 266 1.78 40.25 35.91
C GLU A 266 1.61 38.77 35.60
N SER A 267 1.55 37.92 36.65
CA SER A 267 1.27 36.49 36.48
C SER A 267 -0.09 36.23 35.82
N GLY A 268 -1.11 37.04 36.12
CA GLY A 268 -2.40 36.98 35.43
C GLY A 268 -2.31 37.27 33.93
N LYS A 269 -1.52 38.27 33.53
CA LYS A 269 -1.26 38.57 32.10
C LYS A 269 -0.50 37.45 31.41
N GLU A 270 0.51 36.90 32.06
CA GLU A 270 1.32 35.81 31.52
C GLU A 270 0.48 34.54 31.30
N ILE A 271 -0.40 34.19 32.25
CA ILE A 271 -1.37 33.09 32.09
C ILE A 271 -2.34 33.35 30.93
N ALA A 272 -2.80 34.59 30.75
CA ALA A 272 -3.68 34.94 29.63
C ALA A 272 -2.98 34.79 28.26
N ASN A 273 -1.72 35.23 28.16
CA ASN A 273 -0.92 35.07 26.96
C ASN A 273 -0.67 33.59 26.62
N LEU A 274 -0.30 32.77 27.61
CA LEU A 274 -0.10 31.32 27.41
C LEU A 274 -1.38 30.60 26.95
N LYS A 275 -2.56 31.08 27.38
CA LYS A 275 -3.85 30.55 26.89
C LYS A 275 -4.07 30.87 25.43
N LEU A 276 -3.80 32.11 25.01
CA LEU A 276 -3.89 32.52 23.60
C LEU A 276 -2.93 31.71 22.72
N ASP A 277 -1.67 31.56 23.14
CA ASP A 277 -0.68 30.77 22.40
C ASP A 277 -1.11 29.31 22.24
N LYS A 278 -1.70 28.71 23.28
CA LYS A 278 -2.25 27.35 23.20
C LYS A 278 -3.39 27.24 22.19
N GLU A 279 -4.32 28.20 22.17
CA GLU A 279 -5.44 28.22 21.22
C GLU A 279 -4.94 28.39 19.78
N GLN A 280 -3.95 29.25 19.58
CA GLN A 280 -3.31 29.46 18.28
C GLN A 280 -2.66 28.17 17.77
N LEU A 281 -1.89 27.48 18.62
CA LEU A 281 -1.27 26.19 18.26
C LEU A 281 -2.30 25.11 17.94
N MET A 282 -3.45 25.09 18.61
CA MET A 282 -4.54 24.15 18.29
C MET A 282 -5.17 24.44 16.93
N LEU A 283 -5.35 25.72 16.58
CA LEU A 283 -5.85 26.14 15.27
C LEU A 283 -4.86 25.76 14.16
N ASP A 284 -3.57 26.03 14.35
CA ASP A 284 -2.53 25.69 13.39
C ASP A 284 -2.44 24.18 13.16
N ASN A 285 -2.54 23.37 14.24
CA ASN A 285 -2.57 21.90 14.12
C ASN A 285 -3.81 21.41 13.34
N ARG A 286 -4.96 22.08 13.52
CA ARG A 286 -6.19 21.76 12.81
C ARG A 286 -6.09 22.13 11.32
N LEU A 287 -5.50 23.28 10.99
CA LEU A 287 -5.24 23.70 9.61
C LEU A 287 -4.28 22.75 8.90
N LEU A 288 -3.19 22.34 9.56
CA LEU A 288 -2.25 21.33 9.05
C LEU A 288 -2.93 20.00 8.73
N ARG A 289 -3.84 19.53 9.60
CA ARG A 289 -4.63 18.32 9.33
C ARG A 289 -5.55 18.49 8.12
N LEU A 290 -6.21 19.64 7.99
CA LEU A 290 -7.09 19.92 6.85
C LEU A 290 -6.33 20.01 5.53
N GLN A 291 -5.14 20.63 5.51
CA GLN A 291 -4.28 20.66 4.33
C GLN A 291 -3.85 19.25 3.88
N LYS A 292 -3.57 18.35 4.82
CA LYS A 292 -3.26 16.94 4.51
C LYS A 292 -4.41 16.15 3.90
N PHE A 293 -5.67 16.58 4.07
CA PHE A 293 -6.83 15.93 3.45
C PHE A 293 -7.16 16.46 2.04
N GLN A 294 -6.54 17.56 1.62
CA GLN A 294 -6.78 18.18 0.32
C GLN A 294 -5.72 17.82 -0.74
N GLN A 295 -4.67 17.08 -0.35
CA GLN A 295 -3.67 16.49 -1.24
C GLN A 295 -3.94 15.01 -1.42
#